data_AF-A0A8B8DNG1-F1
#
_entry.id   AF-A0A8B8DNG1-F1
#
_cell.length_a   1.000
_cell.length_b   1.000
_cell.length_c   1.000
_cell.angle_alpha   90.00
_cell.angle_beta   90.00
_cell.angle_gamma   90.00
#
_symmetry.space_group_name_H-M   'P 1'
#
loop_
_entity.id
_entity.type
_entity.pdbx_description
1 polymer ?
#
loop_
_entity_poly.entity_id
_entity_poly.type
_entity_poly.pdbx_seq_one_letter_code
_entity_poly.pdbx_strand_id
1 'polypeptide(L)'
;MVMIPRSTIRLVSVFVLGYSIIVSWFLFQSTNKYYIFDNSNHETHSVRNLTSWRAWEGEILPLRLQCNPTFSRLSTSTEDLFLTSAFGIHYLAQVWVIVIINSDLPVQSDFECVFYKQDQNDLLSWNYITNFSIIGLTLSKLYVFPEIVKLPARFTAAIFSCPLRHGLVPDAVSLVPAGFLKLPVHNALPVISPSQIERNFAVCVSPLHSLHSKAHQIVEMVETSLVLGADHFFFYNLSIHWNVDAVLNHYASRGLITVIQWPLPAMLREDATNRTSEENNIHYHGQLAMLNDCLNRNKGASRYVVFQDLDELVVPKKHQSWTMLMASLPSNASAYMLRSSYFPLDWPSVKSGINKTANKIAKTYNANAFQKVFREERIFGRAVRSKYIVDPLRVEIVGIHNVWKFKRGGAPYYVPPEVALVHHYRAGKSETELKRVKDKSVFKFIDALPQIHRTWQQLGDIPLGPLV
;
A
#
# COMPACT_ATOMS: atom_id res chain seq x y z
N MET A 1 38.58 -24.16 9.02
CA MET A 1 37.70 -25.32 8.74
C MET A 1 36.70 -25.40 9.88
N VAL A 2 35.46 -24.98 9.65
CA VAL A 2 34.42 -24.97 10.70
C VAL A 2 33.74 -26.34 10.70
N MET A 3 33.80 -27.07 11.82
CA MET A 3 33.07 -28.34 11.97
C MET A 3 31.64 -28.06 12.40
N ILE A 4 30.67 -28.46 11.57
CA ILE A 4 29.24 -28.31 11.84
C ILE A 4 28.66 -29.68 12.20
N PRO A 5 27.95 -29.83 13.33
CA PRO A 5 27.29 -31.09 13.70
C PRO A 5 26.23 -31.50 12.68
N ARG A 6 26.24 -32.77 12.23
CA ARG A 6 25.28 -33.33 11.25
C ARG A 6 23.81 -33.13 11.63
N SER A 7 23.49 -33.00 12.92
CA SER A 7 22.15 -32.75 13.45
C SER A 7 21.57 -31.36 13.12
N THR A 8 22.40 -30.45 12.60
CA THR A 8 22.03 -29.05 12.31
C THR A 8 21.76 -28.80 10.82
N ILE A 9 21.86 -29.84 9.97
CA ILE A 9 21.76 -29.70 8.52
C ILE A 9 20.30 -29.94 8.10
N ARG A 10 19.60 -28.88 7.65
CA ARG A 10 18.30 -28.98 6.97
C ARG A 10 18.44 -28.54 5.52
N LEU A 11 18.00 -29.39 4.59
CA LEU A 11 17.97 -29.10 3.15
C LEU A 11 16.74 -28.22 2.87
N VAL A 12 16.94 -26.96 2.45
CA VAL A 12 15.83 -25.99 2.30
C VAL A 12 15.18 -26.05 0.91
N SER A 13 15.90 -26.43 -0.15
CA SER A 13 15.31 -26.64 -1.49
C SER A 13 16.23 -27.40 -2.43
N VAL A 14 15.65 -28.20 -3.34
CA VAL A 14 16.32 -28.76 -4.52
C VAL A 14 15.51 -28.38 -5.75
N PHE A 15 16.12 -27.72 -6.72
CA PHE A 15 15.51 -27.51 -8.04
C PHE A 15 15.93 -28.64 -8.97
N VAL A 16 14.96 -29.27 -9.63
CA VAL A 16 15.19 -30.34 -10.61
C VAL A 16 14.84 -29.80 -11.99
N LEU A 17 15.81 -29.74 -12.89
CA LEU A 17 15.61 -29.46 -14.31
C LEU A 17 15.83 -30.75 -15.10
N GLY A 18 14.74 -31.45 -15.43
CA GLY A 18 14.77 -32.72 -16.18
C GLY A 18 15.16 -33.96 -15.37
N TYR A 19 15.58 -35.04 -16.03
CA TYR A 19 15.89 -36.35 -15.43
C TYR A 19 17.24 -36.41 -14.67
N SER A 20 17.80 -35.27 -14.25
CA SER A 20 19.04 -35.20 -13.49
C SER A 20 18.95 -34.14 -12.40
N ILE A 21 19.27 -34.51 -11.17
CA ILE A 21 19.29 -33.59 -10.02
C ILE A 21 20.61 -32.80 -10.08
N ILE A 22 20.55 -31.52 -10.47
CA ILE A 22 21.67 -30.59 -10.38
C ILE A 22 21.40 -29.66 -9.19
N VAL A 23 22.17 -29.81 -8.12
CA VAL A 23 22.07 -28.93 -6.95
C VAL A 23 23.03 -27.76 -7.15
N SER A 24 22.50 -26.59 -7.51
CA SER A 24 23.32 -25.41 -7.83
C SER A 24 23.69 -24.56 -6.60
N TRP A 25 22.94 -24.68 -5.50
CA TRP A 25 23.13 -23.89 -4.28
C TRP A 25 22.78 -24.67 -3.01
N PHE A 26 23.51 -24.45 -1.92
CA PHE A 26 23.10 -24.86 -0.57
C PHE A 26 22.89 -23.63 0.33
N LEU A 27 21.76 -23.60 1.02
CA LEU A 27 21.51 -22.66 2.10
C LEU A 27 21.64 -23.40 3.44
N PHE A 28 22.59 -22.99 4.28
CA PHE A 28 22.74 -23.48 5.65
C PHE A 28 22.25 -22.41 6.63
N GLN A 29 21.52 -22.81 7.67
CA GLN A 29 21.00 -21.93 8.70
C GLN A 29 21.47 -22.43 10.07
N SER A 30 22.14 -21.55 10.82
CA SER A 30 22.40 -21.70 12.26
C SER A 30 21.59 -20.63 13.01
N THR A 31 21.55 -20.72 14.34
CA THR A 31 20.71 -19.87 15.20
C THR A 31 20.78 -18.37 14.88
N ASN A 32 21.92 -17.83 14.43
CA ASN A 32 22.08 -16.40 14.11
C ASN A 32 22.73 -16.09 12.75
N LYS A 33 23.02 -17.09 11.91
CA LYS A 33 23.76 -16.91 10.64
C LYS A 33 23.21 -17.82 9.56
N TYR A 34 23.17 -17.32 8.33
CA TYR A 34 22.96 -18.13 7.15
C TYR A 34 24.22 -18.15 6.28
N TYR A 35 24.40 -19.25 5.55
CA TYR A 35 25.52 -19.46 4.66
C TYR A 35 25.00 -19.94 3.32
N ILE A 36 25.35 -19.22 2.25
CA ILE A 36 25.04 -19.61 0.87
C ILE A 36 26.32 -20.17 0.26
N PHE A 37 26.23 -21.40 -0.26
CA PHE A 37 27.28 -22.05 -1.02
C PHE A 37 26.90 -22.09 -2.50
N ASP A 38 27.70 -21.46 -3.34
CA ASP A 38 27.56 -21.43 -4.81
C ASP A 38 28.53 -22.40 -5.49
N ASN A 39 28.07 -23.11 -6.53
CA ASN A 39 28.93 -23.83 -7.47
C ASN A 39 28.70 -23.34 -8.92
N SER A 40 28.92 -22.05 -9.15
CA SER A 40 28.81 -21.40 -10.46
C SER A 40 29.91 -21.78 -11.47
N ASN A 41 30.87 -22.62 -11.09
CA ASN A 41 31.82 -23.24 -12.02
C ASN A 41 31.30 -24.62 -12.43
N HIS A 42 30.65 -24.67 -13.59
CA HIS A 42 30.03 -25.84 -14.25
C HIS A 42 30.97 -27.03 -14.58
N GLU A 43 31.88 -27.46 -13.69
CA GLU A 43 32.87 -28.51 -14.01
C GLU A 43 32.75 -29.81 -13.22
N THR A 44 31.84 -29.94 -12.25
CA THR A 44 31.74 -31.21 -11.49
C THR A 44 30.29 -31.65 -11.22
N HIS A 45 29.89 -32.78 -11.85
CA HIS A 45 28.62 -33.47 -11.60
C HIS A 45 28.63 -34.31 -10.29
N SER A 46 29.43 -33.96 -9.28
CA SER A 46 29.48 -34.73 -8.03
C SER A 46 29.67 -33.85 -6.80
N VAL A 47 28.81 -34.04 -5.79
CA VAL A 47 28.76 -33.34 -4.48
C VAL A 47 29.94 -33.72 -3.55
N ARG A 48 30.94 -34.46 -4.04
CA ARG A 48 31.96 -35.09 -3.18
C ARG A 48 33.17 -34.21 -2.82
N ASN A 49 33.29 -33.00 -3.36
CA ASN A 49 34.41 -32.10 -3.04
C ASN A 49 33.91 -30.69 -2.68
N LEU A 50 33.86 -30.38 -1.37
CA LEU A 50 33.38 -29.10 -0.82
C LEU A 50 34.45 -27.99 -0.84
N THR A 51 35.67 -28.26 -1.30
CA THR A 51 36.79 -27.31 -1.25
C THR A 51 36.75 -26.21 -2.30
N SER A 52 35.86 -26.30 -3.30
CA SER A 52 35.72 -25.32 -4.40
C SER A 52 34.56 -24.33 -4.24
N TRP A 53 33.80 -24.39 -3.14
CA TRP A 53 32.58 -23.62 -2.96
C TRP A 53 32.87 -22.26 -2.30
N ARG A 54 32.28 -21.18 -2.81
CA ARG A 54 32.31 -19.87 -2.15
C ARG A 54 31.22 -19.80 -1.08
N ALA A 55 31.60 -19.42 0.13
CA ALA A 55 30.67 -19.22 1.25
C ALA A 55 30.46 -17.72 1.50
N TRP A 56 29.21 -17.29 1.54
CA TRP A 56 28.83 -15.94 1.97
C TRP A 56 28.27 -16.02 3.39
N GLU A 57 28.85 -15.23 4.31
CA GLU A 57 28.39 -15.12 5.70
C GLU A 57 27.53 -13.86 5.86
N GLY A 58 26.29 -14.04 6.31
CA GLY A 58 25.39 -12.94 6.66
C GLY A 58 24.87 -13.09 8.09
N GLU A 59 24.84 -11.98 8.85
CA GLU A 59 24.09 -11.92 10.10
C GLU A 59 22.59 -11.86 9.79
N ILE A 60 21.80 -12.64 10.54
CA ILE A 60 20.35 -12.46 10.56
C ILE A 60 20.11 -11.16 11.33
N LEU A 61 20.10 -10.02 10.63
CA LEU A 61 19.30 -8.87 11.09
C LEU A 61 17.92 -9.43 11.41
N PRO A 62 17.32 -9.13 12.58
CA PRO A 62 16.03 -9.67 12.93
C PRO A 62 15.12 -9.40 11.75
N LEU A 63 14.73 -10.47 11.06
CA LEU A 63 13.70 -10.45 10.07
C LEU A 63 12.47 -9.96 10.83
N ARG A 64 12.28 -8.63 10.88
CA ARG A 64 10.96 -8.07 10.70
C ARG A 64 10.57 -8.60 9.34
N LEU A 65 9.99 -9.80 9.33
CA LEU A 65 9.21 -10.29 8.23
C LEU A 65 8.35 -9.10 7.82
N GLN A 66 8.70 -8.48 6.68
CA GLN A 66 7.73 -7.74 5.92
C GLN A 66 6.70 -8.81 5.60
N CYS A 67 5.68 -8.92 6.46
CA CYS A 67 4.56 -9.83 6.27
C CYS A 67 3.93 -9.39 4.95
N ASN A 68 4.36 -10.02 3.85
CA ASN A 68 3.69 -9.91 2.58
C ASN A 68 2.27 -10.40 2.85
N PRO A 69 1.24 -9.55 2.76
CA PRO A 69 -0.12 -9.99 2.95
C PRO A 69 -0.47 -10.84 1.74
N THR A 70 -0.20 -12.13 1.81
CA THR A 70 -0.75 -13.08 0.87
C THR A 70 -2.25 -13.09 1.10
N PHE A 71 -2.99 -12.53 0.14
CA PHE A 71 -4.44 -12.69 0.04
C PHE A 71 -4.79 -14.13 0.38
N SER A 72 -5.47 -14.33 1.51
CA SER A 72 -5.87 -15.67 1.94
C SER A 72 -7.27 -15.92 1.42
N ARG A 73 -7.44 -16.96 0.61
CA ARG A 73 -8.75 -17.36 0.09
C ARG A 73 -9.43 -18.30 1.10
N LEU A 74 -10.64 -17.96 1.49
CA LEU A 74 -11.55 -18.86 2.19
C LEU A 74 -12.69 -19.19 1.23
N SER A 75 -12.71 -20.42 0.74
CA SER A 75 -13.81 -20.94 -0.07
C SER A 75 -14.76 -21.73 0.81
N THR A 76 -16.03 -21.36 0.80
CA THR A 76 -17.13 -22.18 1.34
C THR A 76 -17.81 -22.93 0.20
N SER A 77 -18.81 -23.76 0.51
CA SER A 77 -19.60 -24.46 -0.52
C SER A 77 -20.34 -23.53 -1.48
N THR A 78 -20.51 -22.25 -1.14
CA THR A 78 -21.32 -21.29 -1.89
C THR A 78 -20.58 -19.98 -2.21
N GLU A 79 -19.48 -19.67 -1.53
CA GLU A 79 -18.91 -18.31 -1.52
C GLU A 79 -17.38 -18.32 -1.48
N ASP A 80 -16.77 -17.32 -2.12
CA ASP A 80 -15.35 -17.02 -2.02
C ASP A 80 -15.14 -15.71 -1.26
N LEU A 81 -14.34 -15.77 -0.20
CA LEU A 81 -13.89 -14.63 0.58
C LEU A 81 -12.37 -14.49 0.44
N PHE A 82 -11.91 -13.27 0.21
CA PHE A 82 -10.49 -12.97 0.10
C PHE A 82 -10.07 -12.07 1.25
N LEU A 83 -9.37 -12.65 2.21
CA LEU A 83 -8.85 -11.95 3.38
C LEU A 83 -7.57 -11.21 2.98
N THR A 84 -7.50 -9.92 3.31
CA THR A 84 -6.38 -9.06 2.91
C THR A 84 -5.46 -8.75 4.09
N SER A 85 -6.03 -8.33 5.22
CA SER A 85 -5.28 -7.91 6.39
C SER A 85 -6.15 -7.89 7.65
N ALA A 86 -5.50 -7.95 8.82
CA ALA A 86 -6.16 -7.90 10.12
C ALA A 86 -5.52 -6.83 11.01
N PHE A 87 -6.35 -6.09 11.74
CA PHE A 87 -5.92 -4.97 12.58
C PHE A 87 -6.52 -5.03 13.97
N GLY A 88 -5.71 -4.93 15.01
CA GLY A 88 -6.22 -4.81 16.37
C GLY A 88 -6.62 -3.36 16.68
N ILE A 89 -7.88 -3.17 17.05
CA ILE A 89 -8.51 -1.89 17.34
C ILE A 89 -8.71 -1.78 18.86
N HIS A 90 -7.64 -1.38 19.56
CA HIS A 90 -7.60 -1.41 21.03
C HIS A 90 -8.75 -0.66 21.72
N TYR A 91 -9.12 0.52 21.22
CA TYR A 91 -10.19 1.32 21.83
C TYR A 91 -11.60 0.73 21.67
N LEU A 92 -11.80 -0.27 20.81
CA LEU A 92 -13.06 -1.03 20.71
C LEU A 92 -12.95 -2.43 21.28
N ALA A 93 -11.76 -2.85 21.73
CA ALA A 93 -11.45 -4.25 22.00
C ALA A 93 -11.92 -5.16 20.85
N GLN A 94 -11.44 -4.89 19.63
CA GLN A 94 -11.82 -5.63 18.42
C GLN A 94 -10.59 -5.95 17.57
N VAL A 95 -10.68 -7.01 16.76
CA VAL A 95 -9.85 -7.18 15.55
C VAL A 95 -10.74 -6.95 14.34
N TRP A 96 -10.24 -6.16 13.40
CA TRP A 96 -10.91 -5.88 12.15
C TRP A 96 -10.18 -6.60 11.02
N VAL A 97 -10.87 -7.49 10.33
CA VAL A 97 -10.35 -8.24 9.18
C VAL A 97 -10.91 -7.63 7.91
N ILE A 98 -10.05 -7.03 7.09
CA ILE A 98 -10.44 -6.48 5.79
C ILE A 98 -10.54 -7.63 4.79
N VAL A 99 -11.64 -7.63 4.04
CA VAL A 99 -11.97 -8.69 3.09
C VAL A 99 -12.49 -8.12 1.79
N ILE A 100 -12.38 -8.91 0.74
CA ILE A 100 -13.16 -8.78 -0.48
C ILE A 100 -14.12 -9.96 -0.52
N ILE A 101 -15.40 -9.67 -0.72
CA ILE A 101 -16.50 -10.65 -0.71
C ILE A 101 -17.29 -10.56 -2.00
N ASN A 102 -18.03 -11.62 -2.33
CA ASN A 102 -19.09 -11.53 -3.34
C ASN A 102 -20.15 -10.52 -2.86
N SER A 103 -20.62 -9.64 -3.74
CA SER A 103 -21.63 -8.62 -3.44
C SER A 103 -22.98 -9.22 -3.04
N ASP A 104 -23.27 -10.44 -3.47
CA ASP A 104 -24.49 -11.18 -3.09
C ASP A 104 -24.39 -11.86 -1.72
N LEU A 105 -23.24 -11.78 -1.04
CA LEU A 105 -23.05 -12.37 0.29
C LEU A 105 -24.10 -11.81 1.25
N PRO A 106 -24.95 -12.65 1.87
CA PRO A 106 -25.91 -12.19 2.86
C PRO A 106 -25.17 -11.45 3.99
N VAL A 107 -25.64 -10.26 4.35
CA VAL A 107 -25.05 -9.45 5.43
C VAL A 107 -25.06 -10.20 6.78
N GLN A 108 -25.90 -11.23 6.90
CA GLN A 108 -26.03 -12.11 8.07
C GLN A 108 -25.22 -13.41 7.97
N SER A 109 -24.32 -13.59 6.99
CA SER A 109 -23.49 -14.80 6.95
C SER A 109 -22.65 -14.93 8.23
N ASP A 110 -22.87 -16.01 8.97
CA ASP A 110 -22.28 -16.25 10.28
C ASP A 110 -20.84 -16.79 10.13
N PHE A 111 -19.86 -15.94 10.45
CA PHE A 111 -18.46 -16.31 10.56
C PHE A 111 -17.95 -16.12 11.99
N GLU A 112 -17.06 -16.99 12.43
CA GLU A 112 -16.34 -16.89 13.70
C GLU A 112 -14.89 -16.47 13.45
N CYS A 113 -14.39 -15.62 14.34
CA CYS A 113 -12.98 -15.27 14.39
C CYS A 113 -12.28 -16.16 15.42
N VAL A 114 -11.23 -16.85 14.98
CA VAL A 114 -10.35 -17.66 15.83
C VAL A 114 -9.10 -16.85 16.12
N PHE A 115 -8.81 -16.61 17.39
CA PHE A 115 -7.68 -15.80 17.82
C PHE A 115 -6.53 -16.68 18.30
N TYR A 116 -5.33 -16.29 17.93
CA TYR A 116 -4.12 -17.03 18.23
C TYR A 116 -3.10 -16.18 18.99
N LYS A 117 -2.34 -16.82 19.88
CA LYS A 117 -1.15 -16.28 20.53
C LYS A 117 0.05 -17.13 20.14
N GLN A 118 1.16 -16.50 19.80
CA GLN A 118 2.41 -17.23 19.57
C GLN A 118 2.93 -17.75 20.91
N ASP A 119 3.33 -19.02 20.94
CA ASP A 119 3.99 -19.58 22.12
C ASP A 119 5.41 -18.96 22.22
N GLN A 120 5.72 -18.35 23.37
CA GLN A 120 6.94 -17.54 23.56
C GLN A 120 8.27 -18.30 23.40
N ASN A 121 8.23 -19.63 23.26
CA ASN A 121 9.43 -20.48 23.21
C ASN A 121 10.01 -20.70 21.80
N ASP A 122 9.39 -20.18 20.73
CA ASP A 122 9.87 -20.43 19.36
C ASP A 122 9.79 -19.18 18.47
N LEU A 123 10.84 -18.35 18.53
CA LEU A 123 10.97 -17.05 17.86
C LEU A 123 11.22 -17.14 16.33
N LEU A 124 11.31 -18.34 15.74
CA LEU A 124 11.97 -18.52 14.44
C LEU A 124 11.07 -18.89 13.25
N SER A 125 9.76 -19.12 13.41
CA SER A 125 8.93 -19.53 12.26
C SER A 125 7.48 -19.05 12.31
N TRP A 126 7.19 -17.96 11.59
CA TRP A 126 5.82 -17.56 11.23
C TRP A 126 5.21 -18.42 10.11
N ASN A 127 5.98 -19.35 9.55
CA ASN A 127 5.58 -20.11 8.36
C ASN A 127 4.71 -21.35 8.65
N TYR A 128 4.50 -21.72 9.92
CA TYR A 128 3.66 -22.86 10.30
C TYR A 128 2.74 -22.53 11.48
N ILE A 129 1.43 -22.75 11.29
CA ILE A 129 0.37 -22.53 12.29
C ILE A 129 0.48 -23.52 13.48
N THR A 130 1.42 -24.46 13.43
CA THR A 130 1.65 -25.46 14.49
C THR A 130 2.16 -24.87 15.81
N ASN A 131 2.61 -23.61 15.83
CA ASN A 131 3.23 -22.96 16.99
C ASN A 131 2.34 -21.88 17.64
N PHE A 132 1.03 -21.92 17.36
CA PHE A 132 0.05 -20.99 17.91
C PHE A 132 -0.95 -21.69 18.82
N SER A 133 -1.16 -21.10 19.99
CA SER A 133 -2.24 -21.49 20.89
C SER A 133 -3.52 -20.71 20.57
N ILE A 134 -4.66 -21.39 20.43
CA ILE A 134 -5.97 -20.73 20.31
C ILE A 134 -6.32 -20.10 21.65
N ILE A 135 -6.49 -18.78 21.66
CA ILE A 135 -6.78 -18.00 22.89
C ILE A 135 -8.22 -17.49 22.94
N GLY A 136 -8.98 -17.62 21.85
CA GLY A 136 -10.36 -17.17 21.82
C GLY A 136 -11.06 -17.49 20.52
N LEU A 137 -12.39 -17.53 20.62
CA LEU A 137 -13.31 -17.67 19.50
C LEU A 137 -14.51 -16.77 19.75
N THR A 138 -14.90 -16.00 18.74
CA THR A 138 -16.02 -15.06 18.82
C THR A 138 -16.77 -14.95 17.50
N LEU A 139 -18.09 -14.80 17.56
CA LEU A 139 -18.88 -14.47 16.38
C LEU A 139 -18.46 -13.09 15.84
N SER A 140 -18.29 -13.01 14.53
CA SER A 140 -17.92 -11.79 13.82
C SER A 140 -19.16 -11.01 13.37
N LYS A 141 -18.97 -9.75 12.99
CA LYS A 141 -20.00 -8.95 12.33
C LYS A 141 -19.47 -8.37 11.03
N LEU A 142 -20.18 -8.62 9.93
CA LEU A 142 -19.85 -8.11 8.62
C LEU A 142 -20.35 -6.67 8.44
N TYR A 143 -19.49 -5.82 7.90
CA TYR A 143 -19.82 -4.47 7.45
C TYR A 143 -19.29 -4.26 6.03
N VAL A 144 -20.19 -4.13 5.07
CA VAL A 144 -19.85 -3.82 3.67
C VAL A 144 -19.52 -2.34 3.53
N PHE A 145 -18.43 -2.00 2.85
CA PHE A 145 -18.06 -0.61 2.62
C PHE A 145 -18.97 0.01 1.56
N PRO A 146 -19.51 1.23 1.78
CA PRO A 146 -20.36 1.87 0.80
C PRO A 146 -19.59 2.23 -0.48
N GLU A 147 -20.22 2.03 -1.64
CA GLU A 147 -19.64 2.33 -2.94
C GLU A 147 -20.64 3.15 -3.79
N ILE A 148 -20.18 4.27 -4.40
CA ILE A 148 -21.01 5.14 -5.26
C ILE A 148 -20.80 4.78 -6.74
N VAL A 149 -20.75 3.48 -7.06
CA VAL A 149 -20.60 3.04 -8.45
C VAL A 149 -22.00 2.73 -8.99
N LYS A 150 -22.28 3.22 -10.20
CA LYS A 150 -23.58 3.06 -10.88
C LYS A 150 -23.82 1.64 -11.41
N LEU A 151 -22.79 0.80 -11.43
CA LEU A 151 -22.81 -0.56 -12.02
C LEU A 151 -22.59 -1.59 -10.90
N PRO A 152 -23.34 -2.70 -10.89
CA PRO A 152 -23.14 -3.76 -9.91
C PRO A 152 -21.77 -4.41 -10.14
N ALA A 153 -20.88 -4.30 -9.16
CA ALA A 153 -19.66 -5.09 -9.13
C ALA A 153 -19.96 -6.46 -8.50
N ARG A 154 -19.41 -7.53 -9.06
CA ARG A 154 -19.56 -8.89 -8.51
C ARG A 154 -18.94 -9.04 -7.12
N PHE A 155 -17.89 -8.28 -6.85
CA PHE A 155 -17.19 -8.27 -5.57
C PHE A 155 -17.16 -6.87 -4.99
N THR A 156 -17.21 -6.80 -3.66
CA THR A 156 -17.11 -5.55 -2.91
C THR A 156 -16.16 -5.71 -1.72
N ALA A 157 -15.66 -4.58 -1.23
CA ALA A 157 -14.80 -4.52 -0.07
C ALA A 157 -15.63 -4.45 1.21
N ALA A 158 -15.24 -5.20 2.23
CA ALA A 158 -15.94 -5.24 3.50
C ALA A 158 -14.95 -5.45 4.66
N ILE A 159 -15.49 -5.43 5.87
CA ILE A 159 -14.74 -5.69 7.09
C ILE A 159 -15.53 -6.62 8.00
N PHE A 160 -14.86 -7.65 8.51
CA PHE A 160 -15.36 -8.42 9.64
C PHE A 160 -14.83 -7.80 10.93
N SER A 161 -15.75 -7.39 11.79
CA SER A 161 -15.45 -6.94 13.15
C SER A 161 -15.54 -8.14 14.09
N CYS A 162 -14.40 -8.51 14.67
CA CYS A 162 -14.24 -9.60 15.63
C CYS A 162 -14.09 -9.02 17.04
N PRO A 163 -15.11 -9.11 17.93
CA PRO A 163 -14.97 -8.69 19.31
C PRO A 163 -13.86 -9.46 20.05
N LEU A 164 -13.06 -8.78 20.86
CA LEU A 164 -12.10 -9.41 21.75
C LEU A 164 -12.68 -9.47 23.17
N ARG A 165 -12.44 -10.57 23.87
CA ARG A 165 -12.65 -10.62 25.32
C ARG A 165 -11.63 -9.70 26.00
N HIS A 166 -12.04 -9.09 27.11
CA HIS A 166 -11.23 -8.08 27.81
C HIS A 166 -9.81 -8.61 28.13
N GLY A 167 -8.79 -7.83 27.80
CA GLY A 167 -7.37 -8.16 28.06
C GLY A 167 -6.70 -9.07 27.03
N LEU A 168 -7.41 -9.61 26.04
CA LEU A 168 -6.81 -10.40 24.98
C LEU A 168 -6.09 -9.50 23.96
N VAL A 169 -4.85 -9.87 23.63
CA VAL A 169 -4.06 -9.27 22.55
C VAL A 169 -3.56 -10.41 21.66
N PRO A 170 -4.27 -10.73 20.56
CA PRO A 170 -3.90 -11.80 19.66
C PRO A 170 -2.75 -11.38 18.74
N ASP A 171 -1.93 -12.36 18.37
CA ASP A 171 -0.84 -12.19 17.39
C ASP A 171 -1.34 -12.51 15.96
N ALA A 172 -2.36 -13.36 15.84
CA ALA A 172 -3.00 -13.70 14.57
C ALA A 172 -4.51 -13.96 14.73
N VAL A 173 -5.23 -13.89 13.62
CA VAL A 173 -6.66 -14.19 13.53
C VAL A 173 -6.99 -14.99 12.27
N SER A 174 -7.89 -15.96 12.38
CA SER A 174 -8.51 -16.64 11.25
C SER A 174 -10.00 -16.34 11.21
N LEU A 175 -10.58 -16.39 10.02
CA LEU A 175 -12.03 -16.38 9.83
C LEU A 175 -12.49 -17.78 9.41
N VAL A 176 -13.51 -18.33 10.08
CA VAL A 176 -14.08 -19.64 9.74
C VAL A 176 -15.61 -19.56 9.70
N PRO A 177 -16.31 -20.36 8.88
CA PRO A 177 -17.76 -20.46 8.96
C PRO A 177 -18.19 -20.93 10.36
N ALA A 178 -19.23 -20.32 10.92
CA ALA A 178 -19.67 -20.60 12.28
C ALA A 178 -20.02 -22.09 12.47
N GLY A 179 -19.53 -22.70 13.55
CA GLY A 179 -19.77 -24.13 13.83
C GLY A 179 -18.93 -25.10 12.98
N PHE A 180 -18.07 -24.61 12.08
CA PHE A 180 -17.20 -25.42 11.22
C PHE A 180 -15.71 -25.18 11.49
N LEU A 181 -15.30 -25.19 12.77
CA LEU A 181 -13.89 -25.17 13.12
C LEU A 181 -13.24 -26.54 12.86
N LYS A 182 -12.59 -26.69 11.71
CA LYS A 182 -11.68 -27.82 11.43
C LYS A 182 -10.23 -27.34 11.53
N LEU A 183 -9.49 -27.93 12.45
CA LEU A 183 -8.05 -27.69 12.58
C LEU A 183 -7.25 -28.63 11.65
N PRO A 184 -6.13 -28.18 11.07
CA PRO A 184 -5.57 -26.82 11.15
C PRO A 184 -6.30 -25.82 10.23
N VAL A 185 -6.45 -24.57 10.69
CA VAL A 185 -6.99 -23.49 9.85
C VAL A 185 -5.84 -22.89 9.04
N HIS A 186 -6.00 -22.70 7.72
CA HIS A 186 -4.91 -22.28 6.82
C HIS A 186 -4.96 -20.81 6.37
N ASN A 187 -5.80 -19.98 6.99
CA ASN A 187 -6.02 -18.57 6.60
C ASN A 187 -5.71 -17.59 7.74
N ALA A 188 -4.81 -17.95 8.66
CA ALA A 188 -4.42 -17.08 9.75
C ALA A 188 -3.69 -15.84 9.21
N LEU A 189 -4.19 -14.66 9.58
CA LEU A 189 -3.58 -13.37 9.28
C LEU A 189 -2.91 -12.82 10.54
N PRO A 190 -1.68 -12.28 10.45
CA PRO A 190 -1.08 -11.55 11.56
C PRO A 190 -1.92 -10.31 11.89
N VAL A 191 -2.10 -10.04 13.19
CA VAL A 191 -2.85 -8.87 13.65
C VAL A 191 -1.90 -7.68 13.76
N ILE A 192 -2.15 -6.65 12.96
CA ILE A 192 -1.36 -5.42 12.93
C ILE A 192 -1.94 -4.43 13.94
N SER A 193 -1.13 -4.02 14.91
CA SER A 193 -1.54 -3.10 15.97
C SER A 193 -0.45 -2.07 16.28
N PRO A 194 -0.38 -0.97 15.52
CA PRO A 194 0.55 0.11 15.83
C PRO A 194 0.16 0.77 17.15
N SER A 195 1.11 0.87 18.07
CA SER A 195 0.87 1.34 19.44
C SER A 195 1.40 2.73 19.74
N GLN A 196 2.23 3.30 18.85
CA GLN A 196 2.87 4.60 19.05
C GLN A 196 2.88 5.42 17.77
N ILE A 197 2.60 6.73 17.90
CA ILE A 197 2.71 7.68 16.80
C ILE A 197 4.18 7.88 16.51
N GLU A 198 4.59 7.52 15.29
CA GLU A 198 5.96 7.63 14.80
C GLU A 198 6.12 8.78 13.80
N ARG A 199 5.01 9.27 13.25
CA ARG A 199 5.01 10.22 12.13
C ARG A 199 3.83 11.18 12.17
N ASN A 200 4.02 12.36 11.59
CA ASN A 200 2.98 13.36 11.43
C ASN A 200 2.09 13.04 10.23
N PHE A 201 2.67 12.82 9.05
CA PHE A 201 1.92 12.58 7.82
C PHE A 201 2.34 11.28 7.15
N ALA A 202 1.37 10.39 6.94
CA ALA A 202 1.49 9.28 6.00
C ALA A 202 0.70 9.58 4.72
N VAL A 203 1.21 9.11 3.57
CA VAL A 203 0.52 9.22 2.27
C VAL A 203 0.12 7.84 1.77
N CYS A 204 -1.17 7.64 1.51
CA CYS A 204 -1.74 6.44 0.93
C CYS A 204 -2.00 6.68 -0.55
N VAL A 205 -1.36 5.88 -1.41
CA VAL A 205 -1.46 5.99 -2.87
C VAL A 205 -2.31 4.85 -3.43
N SER A 206 -3.16 5.18 -4.39
CA SER A 206 -3.96 4.22 -5.15
C SER A 206 -3.14 3.07 -5.74
N PRO A 207 -3.73 1.88 -5.98
CA PRO A 207 -2.96 0.72 -6.43
C PRO A 207 -2.22 1.00 -7.74
N LEU A 208 -0.96 0.60 -7.81
CA LEU A 208 -0.17 0.65 -9.04
C LEU A 208 -0.51 -0.57 -9.89
N HIS A 209 -1.02 -0.34 -11.10
CA HIS A 209 -1.61 -1.37 -11.95
C HIS A 209 -1.20 -1.20 -13.42
N SER A 210 -1.61 -2.14 -14.27
CA SER A 210 -1.41 -2.10 -15.72
C SER A 210 0.06 -1.92 -16.15
N LEU A 211 0.98 -2.70 -15.55
CA LEU A 211 2.42 -2.61 -15.80
C LEU A 211 2.94 -1.17 -15.71
N HIS A 212 2.53 -0.46 -14.66
CA HIS A 212 2.87 0.95 -14.49
C HIS A 212 4.39 1.15 -14.61
N SER A 213 4.81 1.99 -15.56
CA SER A 213 6.21 2.18 -15.95
C SER A 213 6.69 3.63 -15.84
N LYS A 214 5.86 4.55 -15.33
CA LYS A 214 6.18 5.99 -15.24
C LYS A 214 6.92 6.31 -13.93
N ALA A 215 8.16 5.85 -13.81
CA ALA A 215 9.00 6.05 -12.63
C ALA A 215 9.17 7.54 -12.23
N HIS A 216 9.16 8.47 -13.20
CA HIS A 216 9.18 9.91 -12.92
C HIS A 216 8.00 10.40 -12.06
N GLN A 217 6.81 9.81 -12.18
CA GLN A 217 5.67 10.20 -11.36
C GLN A 217 5.87 9.82 -9.89
N ILE A 218 6.49 8.66 -9.62
CA ILE A 218 6.82 8.25 -8.25
C ILE A 218 7.81 9.24 -7.62
N VAL A 219 8.90 9.54 -8.33
CA VAL A 219 9.93 10.47 -7.82
C VAL A 219 9.36 11.87 -7.62
N GLU A 220 8.61 12.41 -8.59
CA GLU A 220 7.98 13.73 -8.45
C GLU A 220 7.03 13.78 -7.24
N MET A 221 6.15 12.79 -7.09
CA MET A 221 5.17 12.78 -6.01
C MET A 221 5.84 12.63 -4.64
N VAL A 222 6.81 11.72 -4.50
CA VAL A 222 7.50 11.48 -3.23
C VAL A 222 8.29 12.71 -2.81
N GLU A 223 9.16 13.24 -3.67
CA GLU A 223 10.02 14.38 -3.32
C GLU A 223 9.21 15.65 -3.07
N THR A 224 8.13 15.88 -3.83
CA THR A 224 7.26 17.03 -3.60
C THR A 224 6.48 16.88 -2.29
N SER A 225 6.00 15.68 -1.97
CA SER A 225 5.28 15.42 -0.72
C SER A 225 6.20 15.47 0.50
N LEU A 226 7.47 15.07 0.39
CA LEU A 226 8.46 15.26 1.45
C LEU A 226 8.65 16.75 1.78
N VAL A 227 8.73 17.63 0.77
CA VAL A 227 8.78 19.08 0.98
C VAL A 227 7.50 19.63 1.60
N LEU A 228 6.34 19.03 1.28
CA LEU A 228 5.07 19.37 1.93
C LEU A 228 4.99 18.93 3.40
N GLY A 229 5.82 17.97 3.82
CA GLY A 229 5.89 17.45 5.18
C GLY A 229 5.43 16.00 5.35
N ALA A 230 5.39 15.20 4.28
CA ALA A 230 5.20 13.76 4.37
C ALA A 230 6.38 13.09 5.10
N ASP A 231 6.10 12.11 5.96
CA ASP A 231 7.11 11.32 6.64
C ASP A 231 7.23 9.89 6.07
N HIS A 232 6.12 9.34 5.56
CA HIS A 232 6.09 7.96 5.07
C HIS A 232 5.02 7.75 3.99
N PHE A 233 5.25 6.81 3.08
CA PHE A 233 4.31 6.50 1.99
C PHE A 233 3.95 5.02 1.97
N PHE A 234 2.72 4.73 1.57
CA PHE A 234 2.23 3.38 1.33
C PHE A 234 1.87 3.24 -0.14
N PHE A 235 2.58 2.34 -0.82
CA PHE A 235 2.31 1.98 -2.22
C PHE A 235 1.80 0.55 -2.29
N TYR A 236 0.79 0.33 -3.11
CA TYR A 236 0.18 -0.99 -3.31
C TYR A 236 0.53 -1.50 -4.69
N ASN A 237 1.38 -2.53 -4.76
CA ASN A 237 1.86 -3.10 -6.00
C ASN A 237 0.92 -4.20 -6.50
N LEU A 238 0.07 -3.90 -7.48
CA LEU A 238 -0.68 -4.90 -8.23
C LEU A 238 0.06 -5.31 -9.51
N SER A 239 0.57 -4.34 -10.26
CA SER A 239 1.31 -4.58 -11.50
C SER A 239 2.13 -3.36 -11.88
N ILE A 240 3.45 -3.46 -11.70
CA ILE A 240 4.44 -2.44 -12.05
C ILE A 240 5.53 -3.01 -12.95
N HIS A 241 6.24 -2.12 -13.64
CA HIS A 241 7.43 -2.46 -14.41
C HIS A 241 8.71 -2.36 -13.56
N TRP A 242 9.80 -3.01 -13.97
CA TRP A 242 11.04 -3.12 -13.18
C TRP A 242 11.68 -1.76 -12.82
N ASN A 243 11.52 -0.74 -13.66
CA ASN A 243 12.05 0.59 -13.39
C ASN A 243 11.31 1.28 -12.25
N VAL A 244 9.99 1.06 -12.13
CA VAL A 244 9.19 1.55 -11.00
C VAL A 244 9.52 0.76 -9.74
N ASP A 245 9.70 -0.56 -9.85
CA ASP A 245 10.16 -1.39 -8.72
C ASP A 245 11.51 -0.91 -8.17
N ALA A 246 12.48 -0.60 -9.04
CA ALA A 246 13.77 -0.04 -8.64
C ALA A 246 13.63 1.30 -7.88
N VAL A 247 12.75 2.19 -8.33
CA VAL A 247 12.49 3.46 -7.62
C VAL A 247 11.82 3.23 -6.26
N LEU A 248 10.84 2.33 -6.18
CA LEU A 248 10.19 2.00 -4.90
C LEU A 248 11.20 1.38 -3.92
N ASN A 249 12.06 0.47 -4.38
CA ASN A 249 13.11 -0.14 -3.58
C ASN A 249 14.15 0.88 -3.09
N HIS A 250 14.51 1.86 -3.93
CA HIS A 250 15.38 2.96 -3.53
C HIS A 250 14.83 3.70 -2.29
N TYR A 251 13.56 4.10 -2.30
CA TYR A 251 12.97 4.79 -1.15
C TYR A 251 12.65 3.87 0.02
N ALA A 252 12.28 2.61 -0.23
CA ALA A 252 12.05 1.62 0.82
C ALA A 252 13.33 1.35 1.62
N SER A 253 14.49 1.26 0.96
CA SER A 253 15.80 1.10 1.63
C SER A 253 16.17 2.28 2.55
N ARG A 254 15.56 3.45 2.33
CA ARG A 254 15.70 4.66 3.15
C ARG A 254 14.65 4.77 4.25
N GLY A 255 13.76 3.78 4.40
CA GLY A 255 12.68 3.78 5.39
C GLY A 255 11.52 4.73 5.06
N LEU A 256 11.48 5.30 3.86
CA LEU A 256 10.46 6.30 3.48
C LEU A 256 9.18 5.66 2.93
N ILE A 257 9.27 4.45 2.39
CA ILE A 257 8.14 3.77 1.74
C ILE A 257 7.94 2.37 2.31
N THR A 258 6.67 2.01 2.55
CA THR A 258 6.23 0.63 2.65
C THR A 258 5.53 0.24 1.34
N VAL A 259 6.04 -0.80 0.68
CA VAL A 259 5.40 -1.40 -0.49
C VAL A 259 4.57 -2.61 -0.02
N ILE A 260 3.26 -2.52 -0.16
CA ILE A 260 2.35 -3.65 0.06
C ILE A 260 2.18 -4.39 -1.26
N GLN A 261 2.52 -5.67 -1.31
CA GLN A 261 2.14 -6.49 -2.46
C GLN A 261 0.62 -6.65 -2.47
N TRP A 262 -0.01 -6.33 -3.60
CA TRP A 262 -1.45 -6.32 -3.78
C TRP A 262 -1.89 -7.31 -4.89
N PRO A 263 -1.55 -8.62 -4.78
CA PRO A 263 -1.83 -9.59 -5.82
C PRO A 263 -3.30 -9.98 -5.81
N LEU A 264 -4.15 -9.19 -6.47
CA LEU A 264 -5.55 -9.55 -6.63
C LEU A 264 -5.67 -10.88 -7.40
N PRO A 265 -6.39 -11.88 -6.84
CA PRO A 265 -6.74 -13.10 -7.56
C PRO A 265 -7.27 -12.81 -8.96
N ALA A 266 -6.93 -13.67 -9.92
CA ALA A 266 -7.30 -13.48 -11.33
C ALA A 266 -8.82 -13.24 -11.52
N MET A 267 -9.66 -13.91 -10.73
CA MET A 267 -11.12 -13.75 -10.75
C MET A 267 -11.63 -12.40 -10.23
N LEU A 268 -10.83 -11.68 -9.44
CA LEU A 268 -11.16 -10.32 -9.01
C LEU A 268 -10.70 -9.28 -10.05
N ARG A 269 -9.77 -9.63 -10.93
CA ARG A 269 -9.26 -8.69 -11.93
C ARG A 269 -10.33 -8.42 -12.98
N GLU A 270 -10.34 -7.20 -13.50
CA GLU A 270 -11.14 -6.87 -14.69
C GLU A 270 -10.70 -7.78 -15.84
N ASP A 271 -11.67 -8.44 -16.50
CA ASP A 271 -11.40 -9.26 -17.68
C ASP A 271 -10.96 -8.33 -18.82
N ALA A 272 -9.66 -8.36 -19.13
CA ALA A 272 -9.09 -7.55 -20.20
C ALA A 272 -9.64 -7.92 -21.60
N THR A 273 -10.24 -9.11 -21.75
CA THR A 273 -10.75 -9.65 -23.02
C THR A 273 -12.21 -9.30 -23.30
N ASN A 274 -13.02 -9.10 -22.26
CA ASN A 274 -14.42 -8.68 -22.37
C ASN A 274 -14.62 -7.21 -21.99
N ARG A 275 -14.05 -6.31 -22.80
CA ARG A 275 -14.26 -4.84 -22.67
C ARG A 275 -15.72 -4.38 -22.88
N THR A 276 -16.62 -5.31 -23.15
CA THR A 276 -18.06 -5.09 -23.42
C THR A 276 -18.96 -5.43 -22.24
N SER A 277 -18.50 -6.15 -21.21
CA SER A 277 -19.32 -6.36 -20.02
C SER A 277 -19.30 -5.11 -19.16
N GLU A 278 -20.48 -4.53 -18.92
CA GLU A 278 -20.69 -3.41 -17.99
C GLU A 278 -20.41 -3.79 -16.51
N GLU A 279 -19.91 -5.01 -16.26
CA GLU A 279 -19.62 -5.60 -14.97
C GLU A 279 -18.11 -5.58 -14.69
N ASN A 280 -17.66 -4.68 -13.82
CA ASN A 280 -16.32 -4.78 -13.23
C ASN A 280 -16.38 -5.82 -12.09
N ASN A 281 -15.48 -6.82 -12.10
CA ASN A 281 -15.45 -7.83 -11.02
C ASN A 281 -15.26 -7.18 -9.64
N ILE A 282 -14.25 -6.33 -9.49
CA ILE A 282 -14.11 -5.43 -8.34
C ILE A 282 -13.78 -4.03 -8.84
N HIS A 283 -14.41 -3.01 -8.25
CA HIS A 283 -14.18 -1.65 -8.69
C HIS A 283 -12.73 -1.20 -8.46
N TYR A 284 -12.13 -0.64 -9.52
CA TYR A 284 -10.83 0.03 -9.55
C TYR A 284 -9.73 -0.75 -8.79
N HIS A 285 -9.56 -2.02 -9.14
CA HIS A 285 -8.52 -2.87 -8.56
C HIS A 285 -8.57 -2.96 -7.01
N GLY A 286 -9.77 -3.01 -6.44
CA GLY A 286 -9.96 -3.15 -5.00
C GLY A 286 -9.47 -1.93 -4.21
N GLN A 287 -9.48 -0.74 -4.82
CA GLN A 287 -9.05 0.50 -4.19
C GLN A 287 -9.77 0.75 -2.86
N LEU A 288 -11.06 0.42 -2.74
CA LEU A 288 -11.79 0.62 -1.48
C LEU A 288 -11.25 -0.25 -0.32
N ALA A 289 -10.87 -1.51 -0.61
CA ALA A 289 -10.21 -2.39 0.35
C ALA A 289 -8.82 -1.85 0.71
N MET A 290 -8.06 -1.39 -0.29
CA MET A 290 -6.74 -0.77 -0.09
C MET A 290 -6.81 0.47 0.80
N LEU A 291 -7.75 1.39 0.54
CA LEU A 291 -7.87 2.63 1.29
C LEU A 291 -8.12 2.36 2.78
N ASN A 292 -8.95 1.36 3.08
CA ASN A 292 -9.22 0.96 4.46
C ASN A 292 -8.07 0.14 5.07
N ASP A 293 -7.32 -0.64 4.29
CA ASP A 293 -6.06 -1.26 4.75
C ASP A 293 -5.04 -0.18 5.15
N CYS A 294 -4.84 0.83 4.30
CA CYS A 294 -3.92 1.93 4.57
C CYS A 294 -4.36 2.79 5.76
N LEU A 295 -5.68 3.08 5.88
CA LEU A 295 -6.23 3.77 7.06
C LEU A 295 -5.87 3.03 8.34
N ASN A 296 -6.13 1.72 8.38
CA ASN A 296 -5.96 0.93 9.60
C ASN A 296 -4.48 0.69 9.94
N ARG A 297 -3.58 0.54 8.96
CA ARG A 297 -2.12 0.54 9.19
C ARG A 297 -1.61 1.82 9.86
N ASN A 298 -2.32 2.93 9.66
CA ASN A 298 -1.94 4.23 10.19
C ASN A 298 -2.68 4.61 11.48
N LYS A 299 -3.64 3.81 11.94
CA LYS A 299 -4.25 3.99 13.27
C LYS A 299 -3.19 3.78 14.34
N GLY A 300 -2.91 4.82 15.11
CA GLY A 300 -1.90 4.79 16.16
C GLY A 300 -0.48 5.10 15.67
N ALA A 301 -0.17 4.91 14.38
CA ALA A 301 1.17 5.19 13.84
C ALA A 301 1.35 6.62 13.29
N SER A 302 0.28 7.23 12.78
CA SER A 302 0.33 8.54 12.11
C SER A 302 -0.64 9.53 12.73
N ARG A 303 -0.21 10.80 12.85
CA ARG A 303 -1.11 11.88 13.28
C ARG A 303 -2.17 12.20 12.22
N TYR A 304 -1.76 12.26 10.96
CA TYR A 304 -2.61 12.50 9.79
C TYR A 304 -2.29 11.51 8.66
N VAL A 305 -3.31 11.19 7.87
CA VAL A 305 -3.17 10.37 6.66
C VAL A 305 -3.73 11.12 5.46
N VAL A 306 -2.90 11.30 4.44
CA VAL A 306 -3.26 11.91 3.16
C VAL A 306 -3.61 10.81 2.17
N PHE A 307 -4.82 10.86 1.60
CA PHE A 307 -5.25 9.93 0.57
C PHE A 307 -5.27 10.65 -0.78
N GLN A 308 -4.44 10.22 -1.74
CA GLN A 308 -4.37 10.82 -3.07
C GLN A 308 -3.99 9.78 -4.15
N ASP A 309 -4.28 10.09 -5.41
CA ASP A 309 -3.81 9.28 -6.54
C ASP A 309 -2.38 9.68 -6.95
N LEU A 310 -1.68 8.84 -7.72
CA LEU A 310 -0.30 9.10 -8.15
C LEU A 310 -0.16 10.35 -9.02
N ASP A 311 -1.20 10.69 -9.77
CA ASP A 311 -1.27 11.87 -10.64
C ASP A 311 -1.86 13.09 -9.92
N GLU A 312 -1.96 13.06 -8.59
CA GLU A 312 -2.53 14.12 -7.78
C GLU A 312 -1.55 14.63 -6.71
N LEU A 313 -1.65 15.92 -6.38
CA LEU A 313 -0.94 16.53 -5.26
C LEU A 313 -1.88 17.40 -4.44
N VAL A 314 -1.89 17.21 -3.12
CA VAL A 314 -2.61 18.10 -2.19
C VAL A 314 -1.78 19.36 -1.95
N VAL A 315 -2.13 20.47 -2.60
CA VAL A 315 -1.35 21.70 -2.59
C VAL A 315 -1.98 22.78 -1.69
N PRO A 316 -1.34 23.15 -0.57
CA PRO A 316 -1.72 24.34 0.18
C PRO A 316 -1.50 25.59 -0.66
N LYS A 317 -2.50 26.46 -0.77
CA LYS A 317 -2.40 27.70 -1.53
C LYS A 317 -1.87 28.85 -0.68
N LYS A 318 -2.27 28.90 0.60
CA LYS A 318 -1.90 29.96 1.56
C LYS A 318 -0.75 29.60 2.51
N HIS A 319 -0.29 28.35 2.51
CA HIS A 319 0.69 27.83 3.50
C HIS A 319 1.89 27.17 2.83
N GLN A 320 2.99 27.02 3.58
CA GLN A 320 4.27 26.45 3.10
C GLN A 320 4.45 24.97 3.43
N SER A 321 3.50 24.33 4.10
CA SER A 321 3.52 22.88 4.39
C SER A 321 2.14 22.38 4.78
N TRP A 322 1.96 21.06 4.83
CA TRP A 322 0.78 20.43 5.41
C TRP A 322 0.67 20.69 6.90
N THR A 323 1.77 20.74 7.66
CA THR A 323 1.74 21.10 9.09
C THR A 323 1.11 22.47 9.31
N MET A 324 1.53 23.49 8.54
CA MET A 324 0.97 24.83 8.63
C MET A 324 -0.49 24.87 8.16
N LEU A 325 -0.83 24.11 7.12
CA LEU A 325 -2.21 23.94 6.67
C LEU A 325 -3.07 23.38 7.81
N MET A 326 -2.67 22.26 8.42
CA MET A 326 -3.42 21.62 9.50
C MET A 326 -3.57 22.52 10.72
N ALA A 327 -2.55 23.30 11.07
CA ALA A 327 -2.62 24.27 12.17
C ALA A 327 -3.60 25.43 11.92
N SER A 328 -3.85 25.78 10.65
CA SER A 328 -4.81 26.83 10.25
C SER A 328 -6.28 26.37 10.22
N LEU A 329 -6.52 25.05 10.27
CA LEU A 329 -7.84 24.46 10.09
C LEU A 329 -8.45 24.06 11.45
N PRO A 330 -9.78 23.89 11.54
CA PRO A 330 -10.43 23.51 12.79
C PRO A 330 -9.94 22.16 13.31
N SER A 331 -9.32 22.16 14.50
CA SER A 331 -8.71 20.99 15.12
C SER A 331 -9.70 19.90 15.55
N ASN A 332 -10.99 20.24 15.65
CA ASN A 332 -12.06 19.30 15.99
C ASN A 332 -12.58 18.49 14.79
N ALA A 333 -12.12 18.78 13.56
CA ALA A 333 -12.47 17.99 12.38
C ALA A 333 -11.78 16.62 12.40
N SER A 334 -12.47 15.61 11.88
CA SER A 334 -11.93 14.24 11.76
C SER A 334 -11.39 13.94 10.36
N ALA A 335 -11.89 14.66 9.36
CA ALA A 335 -11.42 14.64 7.99
C ALA A 335 -11.41 16.05 7.41
N TYR A 336 -10.47 16.34 6.54
CA TYR A 336 -10.31 17.60 5.84
C TYR A 336 -10.45 17.32 4.34
N MET A 337 -11.65 17.59 3.83
CA MET A 337 -12.06 17.28 2.46
C MET A 337 -11.55 18.37 1.51
N LEU A 338 -10.79 17.96 0.50
CA LEU A 338 -10.17 18.85 -0.49
C LEU A 338 -10.77 18.60 -1.87
N ARG A 339 -11.19 19.68 -2.52
CA ARG A 339 -11.70 19.64 -3.91
C ARG A 339 -10.51 19.60 -4.88
N SER A 340 -10.76 19.08 -6.07
CA SER A 340 -9.75 18.98 -7.13
C SER A 340 -10.07 19.86 -8.33
N SER A 341 -9.05 20.09 -9.15
CA SER A 341 -9.16 20.64 -10.50
C SER A 341 -8.10 19.99 -11.39
N TYR A 342 -8.44 19.80 -12.67
CA TYR A 342 -7.52 19.21 -13.62
C TYR A 342 -6.45 20.21 -14.07
N PHE A 343 -5.22 19.72 -14.18
CA PHE A 343 -4.07 20.38 -14.79
C PHE A 343 -3.69 19.58 -16.04
N PRO A 344 -4.25 19.92 -17.21
CA PRO A 344 -4.06 19.15 -18.44
C PRO A 344 -2.59 19.07 -18.86
N LEU A 345 -2.09 17.85 -19.11
CA LEU A 345 -0.71 17.61 -19.51
C LEU A 345 -0.41 18.06 -20.96
N ASP A 346 -1.43 18.18 -21.79
CA ASP A 346 -1.39 18.68 -23.17
C ASP A 346 -1.29 20.22 -23.25
N TRP A 347 -1.70 20.93 -22.19
CA TRP A 347 -1.62 22.39 -22.16
C TRP A 347 -0.17 22.91 -22.09
N PRO A 348 0.08 24.18 -22.49
CA PRO A 348 1.41 24.74 -22.54
C PRO A 348 2.15 24.69 -21.19
N SER A 349 3.39 24.21 -21.21
CA SER A 349 4.28 24.28 -20.05
C SER A 349 4.74 25.72 -19.81
N VAL A 350 4.84 26.14 -18.55
CA VAL A 350 5.30 27.47 -18.15
C VAL A 350 6.62 27.34 -17.41
N LYS A 351 7.60 28.16 -17.77
CA LYS A 351 8.83 28.32 -16.97
C LYS A 351 8.46 28.96 -15.64
N SER A 352 8.96 28.42 -14.53
CA SER A 352 8.68 28.93 -13.17
C SER A 352 9.01 30.42 -13.00
N GLY A 353 9.92 30.94 -13.82
CA GLY A 353 10.44 32.31 -13.72
C GLY A 353 11.40 32.50 -12.55
N ILE A 354 11.68 31.43 -11.78
CA ILE A 354 12.53 31.46 -10.59
C ILE A 354 14.01 31.46 -11.01
N ASN A 355 14.49 30.40 -11.67
CA ASN A 355 15.81 30.39 -12.28
C ASN A 355 15.88 29.38 -13.46
N LYS A 356 16.94 29.47 -14.27
CA LYS A 356 17.14 28.61 -15.44
C LYS A 356 17.36 27.14 -15.05
N THR A 357 18.04 26.88 -13.94
CA THR A 357 18.38 25.53 -13.46
C THR A 357 17.15 24.71 -13.07
N ALA A 358 16.23 25.28 -12.29
CA ALA A 358 14.98 24.64 -11.90
C ALA A 358 14.14 24.25 -13.11
N ASN A 359 14.02 25.14 -14.10
CA ASN A 359 13.32 24.83 -15.35
C ASN A 359 13.99 23.69 -16.14
N LYS A 360 15.33 23.63 -16.13
CA LYS A 360 16.07 22.54 -16.76
C LYS A 360 15.78 21.22 -16.06
N ILE A 361 15.88 21.17 -14.72
CA ILE A 361 15.60 19.98 -13.92
C ILE A 361 14.17 19.47 -14.16
N ALA A 362 13.18 20.37 -14.06
CA ALA A 362 11.79 19.99 -14.23
C ALA A 362 11.53 19.36 -15.61
N LYS A 363 12.11 19.94 -16.67
CA LYS A 363 12.05 19.40 -18.03
C LYS A 363 12.79 18.07 -18.16
N THR A 364 14.00 17.96 -17.62
CA THR A 364 14.84 16.76 -17.73
C THR A 364 14.18 15.54 -17.11
N TYR A 365 13.47 15.70 -15.98
CA TYR A 365 12.89 14.58 -15.23
C TYR A 365 11.37 14.48 -15.35
N ASN A 366 10.76 15.16 -16.33
CA ASN A 366 9.30 15.18 -16.51
C ASN A 366 8.53 15.53 -15.23
N ALA A 367 9.05 16.48 -14.43
CA ALA A 367 8.38 16.96 -13.23
C ALA A 367 7.22 17.88 -13.67
N ASN A 368 6.05 17.28 -13.90
CA ASN A 368 4.89 17.94 -14.48
C ASN A 368 4.28 18.97 -13.55
N ALA A 369 4.32 18.74 -12.24
CA ALA A 369 3.79 19.65 -11.24
C ALA A 369 4.43 21.05 -11.34
N PHE A 370 5.72 21.09 -11.68
CA PHE A 370 6.50 22.33 -11.83
C PHE A 370 6.54 22.87 -13.27
N GLN A 371 5.81 22.25 -14.20
CA GLN A 371 5.72 22.69 -15.60
C GLN A 371 4.29 23.08 -15.99
N LYS A 372 3.29 22.33 -15.49
CA LYS A 372 1.87 22.44 -15.84
C LYS A 372 1.16 23.24 -14.76
N VAL A 373 1.13 24.56 -14.92
CA VAL A 373 0.52 25.50 -13.94
C VAL A 373 -0.78 26.12 -14.43
N PHE A 374 -1.30 25.65 -15.56
CA PHE A 374 -2.64 26.00 -15.99
C PHE A 374 -3.58 24.87 -15.61
N ARG A 375 -4.66 25.23 -14.92
CA ARG A 375 -5.76 24.33 -14.60
C ARG A 375 -7.05 24.78 -15.26
N GLU A 376 -8.01 23.86 -15.38
CA GLU A 376 -9.38 24.23 -15.72
C GLU A 376 -9.91 25.27 -14.72
N GLU A 377 -10.71 26.23 -15.18
CA GLU A 377 -11.43 27.14 -14.29
C GLU A 377 -12.34 26.36 -13.32
N ARG A 378 -12.93 25.27 -13.84
CA ARG A 378 -13.76 24.33 -13.09
C ARG A 378 -13.00 23.72 -11.92
N ILE A 379 -13.68 23.71 -10.77
CA ILE A 379 -13.29 22.97 -9.58
C ILE A 379 -14.39 21.94 -9.33
N PHE A 380 -14.05 20.66 -9.19
CA PHE A 380 -15.04 19.59 -9.01
C PHE A 380 -15.86 19.80 -7.73
N GLY A 381 -17.11 19.35 -7.72
CA GLY A 381 -17.99 19.43 -6.54
C GLY A 381 -17.47 18.62 -5.35
N ARG A 382 -18.10 18.80 -4.18
CA ARG A 382 -17.79 17.98 -2.99
C ARG A 382 -18.06 16.50 -3.29
N ALA A 383 -17.19 15.62 -2.78
CA ALA A 383 -17.24 14.17 -3.00
C ALA A 383 -17.15 13.72 -4.48
N VAL A 384 -16.89 14.64 -5.41
CA VAL A 384 -16.61 14.32 -6.81
C VAL A 384 -15.13 14.56 -7.04
N ARG A 385 -14.36 13.50 -7.27
CA ARG A 385 -12.89 13.58 -7.42
C ARG A 385 -12.19 14.33 -6.28
N SER A 386 -12.84 14.39 -5.12
CA SER A 386 -12.25 14.98 -3.93
C SER A 386 -11.27 14.00 -3.32
N LYS A 387 -10.27 14.53 -2.62
CA LYS A 387 -9.34 13.78 -1.79
C LYS A 387 -9.34 14.37 -0.39
N TYR A 388 -8.65 13.74 0.55
CA TYR A 388 -8.79 14.12 1.94
C TYR A 388 -7.56 13.80 2.79
N ILE A 389 -7.39 14.60 3.84
CA ILE A 389 -6.49 14.33 4.95
C ILE A 389 -7.35 13.93 6.14
N VAL A 390 -7.02 12.87 6.86
CA VAL A 390 -7.80 12.40 8.02
C VAL A 390 -6.96 12.27 9.27
N ASP A 391 -7.59 12.43 10.43
CA ASP A 391 -7.09 11.85 11.68
C ASP A 391 -7.50 10.36 11.70
N PRO A 392 -6.57 9.41 11.58
CA PRO A 392 -6.91 7.99 11.46
C PRO A 392 -7.57 7.45 12.75
N LEU A 393 -7.37 8.10 13.90
CA LEU A 393 -8.00 7.73 15.15
C LEU A 393 -9.44 8.23 15.29
N ARG A 394 -9.93 9.09 14.38
CA ARG A 394 -11.29 9.64 14.40
C ARG A 394 -12.18 9.19 13.24
N VAL A 395 -11.61 8.49 12.26
CA VAL A 395 -12.29 7.94 11.10
C VAL A 395 -12.36 6.42 11.20
N GLU A 396 -13.50 5.81 10.89
CA GLU A 396 -13.69 4.35 10.90
C GLU A 396 -13.60 3.75 9.50
N ILE A 397 -14.25 4.36 8.51
CA ILE A 397 -14.29 3.86 7.13
C ILE A 397 -14.11 5.02 6.16
N VAL A 398 -13.17 4.87 5.23
CA VAL A 398 -12.91 5.81 4.13
C VAL A 398 -13.43 5.28 2.80
N GLY A 399 -13.71 6.18 1.86
CA GLY A 399 -14.15 5.89 0.49
C GLY A 399 -13.30 6.61 -0.55
N ILE A 400 -13.52 6.36 -1.84
CA ILE A 400 -12.62 6.84 -2.90
C ILE A 400 -12.57 8.37 -3.00
N HIS A 401 -13.71 9.03 -2.81
CA HIS A 401 -13.83 10.50 -2.88
C HIS A 401 -14.45 11.14 -1.63
N ASN A 402 -14.75 10.34 -0.61
CA ASN A 402 -15.39 10.80 0.63
C ASN A 402 -14.97 9.93 1.82
N VAL A 403 -15.27 10.38 3.04
CA VAL A 403 -15.20 9.56 4.25
C VAL A 403 -16.60 9.05 4.60
N TRP A 404 -16.74 7.75 4.78
CA TRP A 404 -18.05 7.10 4.96
C TRP A 404 -18.51 7.04 6.40
N LYS A 405 -17.58 6.76 7.32
CA LYS A 405 -17.91 6.56 8.72
C LYS A 405 -16.88 7.20 9.63
N PHE A 406 -17.37 8.00 10.57
CA PHE A 406 -16.58 8.63 11.61
C PHE A 406 -16.86 7.95 12.95
N LYS A 407 -15.94 8.11 13.90
CA LYS A 407 -16.27 7.86 15.31
C LYS A 407 -17.37 8.81 15.77
N ARG A 408 -18.06 8.45 16.86
CA ARG A 408 -19.07 9.31 17.49
C ARG A 408 -18.52 10.72 17.74
N GLY A 409 -19.25 11.73 17.25
CA GLY A 409 -18.86 13.15 17.32
C GLY A 409 -17.83 13.60 16.28
N GLY A 410 -17.38 12.71 15.39
CA GLY A 410 -16.53 13.05 14.25
C GLY A 410 -17.33 13.61 13.07
N ALA A 411 -16.69 14.51 12.32
CA ALA A 411 -17.29 15.15 11.15
C ALA A 411 -16.20 15.60 10.16
N PRO A 412 -16.54 15.75 8.87
CA PRO A 412 -15.65 16.35 7.88
C PRO A 412 -15.65 17.88 8.00
N TYR A 413 -14.51 18.48 7.70
CA TYR A 413 -14.38 19.89 7.36
C TYR A 413 -14.08 20.03 5.87
N TYR A 414 -14.86 20.85 5.17
CA TYR A 414 -14.66 21.10 3.73
C TYR A 414 -13.72 22.28 3.54
N VAL A 415 -12.48 22.01 3.15
CA VAL A 415 -11.45 23.04 2.97
C VAL A 415 -11.79 23.92 1.76
N PRO A 416 -11.84 25.26 1.91
CA PRO A 416 -12.06 26.15 0.77
C PRO A 416 -10.96 25.99 -0.30
N PRO A 417 -11.29 25.94 -1.60
CA PRO A 417 -10.31 25.81 -2.68
C PRO A 417 -9.25 26.92 -2.73
N GLU A 418 -9.52 28.06 -2.12
CA GLU A 418 -8.62 29.21 -1.99
C GLU A 418 -7.56 28.98 -0.90
N VAL A 419 -7.79 28.04 0.02
CA VAL A 419 -6.88 27.65 1.10
C VAL A 419 -5.99 26.49 0.66
N ALA A 420 -6.57 25.45 0.08
CA ALA A 420 -5.86 24.30 -0.48
C ALA A 420 -6.68 23.63 -1.60
N LEU A 421 -5.98 23.04 -2.58
CA LEU A 421 -6.60 22.40 -3.75
C LEU A 421 -5.81 21.13 -4.11
N VAL A 422 -6.52 20.10 -4.54
CA VAL A 422 -5.89 18.92 -5.15
C VAL A 422 -5.58 19.25 -6.60
N HIS A 423 -4.31 19.25 -6.96
CA HIS A 423 -3.85 19.40 -8.33
C HIS A 423 -3.85 18.03 -8.99
N HIS A 424 -4.70 17.83 -10.00
CA HIS A 424 -4.82 16.54 -10.68
C HIS A 424 -4.25 16.63 -12.10
N TYR A 425 -3.06 16.07 -12.30
CA TYR A 425 -2.26 16.16 -13.52
C TYR A 425 -2.57 15.02 -14.49
N ARG A 426 -3.42 15.28 -15.49
CA ARG A 426 -3.87 14.24 -16.42
C ARG A 426 -3.89 14.76 -17.85
N ALA A 427 -3.76 13.87 -18.83
CA ALA A 427 -4.05 14.25 -20.23
C ALA A 427 -5.50 14.74 -20.34
N GLY A 428 -5.70 15.91 -20.95
CA GLY A 428 -7.02 16.48 -21.19
C GLY A 428 -7.80 15.72 -22.25
N LYS A 429 -9.08 16.07 -22.39
CA LYS A 429 -9.85 15.77 -23.61
C LYS A 429 -9.53 16.85 -24.66
N SER A 430 -9.44 16.46 -25.94
CA SER A 430 -9.16 17.35 -27.09
C SER A 430 -9.85 18.72 -27.00
N GLU A 431 -9.09 19.78 -27.31
CA GLU A 431 -9.38 21.23 -27.14
C GLU A 431 -10.63 21.73 -27.88
N THR A 432 -11.38 22.73 -27.39
CA THR A 432 -11.14 24.16 -27.73
C THR A 432 -11.83 25.19 -26.80
N GLU A 433 -12.64 24.79 -25.81
CA GLU A 433 -13.54 25.72 -25.09
C GLU A 433 -13.30 25.87 -23.58
N LEU A 434 -12.35 25.15 -23.00
CA LEU A 434 -12.14 25.20 -21.54
C LEU A 434 -11.37 26.47 -21.14
N LYS A 435 -12.00 27.30 -20.30
CA LYS A 435 -11.34 28.43 -19.65
C LYS A 435 -10.20 27.93 -18.75
N ARG A 436 -9.02 28.54 -18.91
CA ARG A 436 -7.82 28.22 -18.14
C ARG A 436 -7.57 29.25 -17.05
N VAL A 437 -7.17 28.77 -15.87
CA VAL A 437 -6.70 29.60 -14.76
C VAL A 437 -5.24 29.27 -14.50
N LYS A 438 -4.40 30.31 -14.42
CA LYS A 438 -2.98 30.14 -14.06
C LYS A 438 -2.85 30.00 -12.54
N ASP A 439 -2.44 28.84 -12.07
CA ASP A 439 -2.24 28.52 -10.66
C ASP A 439 -0.77 28.17 -10.39
N LYS A 440 -0.03 29.15 -9.85
CA LYS A 440 1.41 29.01 -9.53
C LYS A 440 1.66 28.49 -8.11
N SER A 441 0.62 28.05 -7.39
CA SER A 441 0.73 27.72 -5.96
C SER A 441 1.75 26.62 -5.64
N VAL A 442 2.00 25.70 -6.58
CA VAL A 442 3.00 24.63 -6.48
C VAL A 442 4.44 25.15 -6.44
N PHE A 443 4.73 26.33 -6.99
CA PHE A 443 6.08 26.90 -6.98
C PHE A 443 6.58 27.31 -5.59
N LYS A 444 5.70 27.33 -4.58
CA LYS A 444 6.12 27.42 -3.17
C LYS A 444 7.00 26.23 -2.76
N PHE A 445 6.85 25.09 -3.42
CA PHE A 445 7.53 23.83 -3.12
C PHE A 445 8.62 23.51 -4.16
N ILE A 446 9.18 24.54 -4.80
CA ILE A 446 10.20 24.40 -5.86
C ILE A 446 11.47 23.67 -5.38
N ASP A 447 11.71 23.65 -4.07
CA ASP A 447 12.84 22.96 -3.42
C ASP A 447 12.78 21.43 -3.57
N ALA A 448 11.66 20.88 -4.05
CA ALA A 448 11.57 19.49 -4.47
C ALA A 448 12.46 19.20 -5.69
N LEU A 449 12.65 20.17 -6.61
CA LEU A 449 13.39 19.94 -7.86
C LEU A 449 14.86 19.56 -7.62
N PRO A 450 15.64 20.25 -6.76
CA PRO A 450 16.98 19.79 -6.38
C PRO A 450 17.03 18.38 -5.77
N GLN A 451 15.97 17.93 -5.10
CA GLN A 451 15.90 16.58 -4.53
C GLN A 451 15.58 15.55 -5.62
N ILE A 452 14.60 15.85 -6.49
CA ILE A 452 14.30 15.06 -7.69
C ILE A 452 15.57 14.83 -8.52
N HIS A 453 16.36 15.89 -8.76
CA HIS A 453 17.63 15.76 -9.47
C HIS A 453 18.61 14.80 -8.78
N ARG A 454 18.80 14.95 -7.47
CA ARG A 454 19.70 14.09 -6.68
C ARG A 454 19.25 12.64 -6.67
N THR A 455 17.95 12.39 -6.50
CA THR A 455 17.39 11.04 -6.52
C THR A 455 17.62 10.37 -7.88
N TRP A 456 17.42 11.09 -8.99
CA TRP A 456 17.73 10.55 -10.31
C TRP A 456 19.23 10.31 -10.53
N GLN A 457 20.12 11.12 -9.95
CA GLN A 457 21.56 10.83 -9.98
C GLN A 457 21.90 9.54 -9.22
N GLN A 458 21.23 9.26 -8.10
CA GLN A 458 21.42 8.04 -7.32
C GLN A 458 20.84 6.79 -7.99
N LEU A 459 19.72 6.96 -8.70
CA LEU A 459 19.11 5.88 -9.47
C LEU A 459 19.93 5.53 -10.72
N GLY A 460 20.80 6.42 -11.21
CA GLY A 460 21.67 6.15 -12.36
C GLY A 460 20.85 5.99 -13.65
N ASP A 461 21.00 4.86 -14.32
CA ASP A 461 20.43 4.61 -15.67
C ASP A 461 18.99 4.09 -15.66
N ILE A 462 18.30 4.12 -14.52
CA ILE A 462 16.88 3.74 -14.44
C ILE A 462 16.05 4.68 -15.33
N PRO A 463 15.27 4.16 -16.29
CA PRO A 463 14.51 5.00 -17.21
C PRO A 463 13.31 5.66 -16.53
N LEU A 464 13.06 6.93 -16.87
CA LEU A 464 11.93 7.74 -16.36
C LEU A 464 10.55 7.15 -16.71
N GLY A 465 10.47 6.45 -17.84
CA GLY A 465 9.24 5.97 -18.44
C GLY A 465 8.34 7.07 -19.02
N PRO A 466 7.21 6.69 -19.66
CA PRO A 466 6.69 5.32 -19.75
C PRO A 466 7.57 4.41 -20.61
N LEU A 467 7.59 3.13 -20.28
CA LEU A 467 8.15 2.06 -21.10
C LEU A 467 7.03 1.34 -21.86
N VAL A 468 7.39 0.80 -23.03
CA VAL A 468 6.47 0.08 -23.94
C VAL A 468 6.24 -1.34 -23.45
#